data_AF-A0A2I0FL91-F1
#
_entry.id   AF-A0A2I0FL91-F1
#
_cell.length_a   1.000
_cell.length_b   1.000
_cell.length_c   1.000
_cell.angle_alpha   90.00
_cell.angle_beta   90.00
_cell.angle_gamma   90.00
#
_symmetry.space_group_name_H-M   'P 1'
#
loop_
_entity.id
_entity.type
_entity.pdbx_description
1 polymer ?
#
loop_
_entity_poly.entity_id
_entity_poly.type
_entity_poly.pdbx_seq_one_letter_code
_entity_poly.pdbx_strand_id
1 'polypeptide(L)'
;MTTLWQRLKFAVATDMDALLDKKEEKNPISLLNKYIQEAEKETETAGKWLERQTSLHAKLEKELQEAQIFLEKRQAQAELAQSAGESDLSQFAEQEVAAYSSRVDELRKTLDENAAESVALEQRYEEMKHKVKDMKVRQLQLMGKENATRAHYQMDKILSPELVAERIGSFDDMASYIKSLGNKVEERHERSTMERRLEALEKNSAKSKEIV
;
A
#
# COMPACT_ATOMS: atom_id res chain seq x y z
N MET A 1 10.23 -22.18 -5.80
CA MET A 1 10.39 -20.87 -6.46
C MET A 1 9.71 -19.82 -5.59
N THR A 2 10.47 -18.91 -4.97
CA THR A 2 9.88 -17.83 -4.15
C THR A 2 9.25 -16.79 -5.09
N THR A 3 7.96 -16.54 -4.95
CA THR A 3 7.26 -15.51 -5.75
C THR A 3 7.85 -14.13 -5.47
N LEU A 4 7.79 -13.22 -6.47
CA LEU A 4 8.22 -11.83 -6.32
C LEU A 4 7.60 -11.16 -5.09
N TRP A 5 6.38 -11.55 -4.73
CA TRP A 5 5.69 -11.12 -3.51
C TRP A 5 6.36 -11.58 -2.21
N GLN A 6 6.93 -12.79 -2.18
CA GLN A 6 7.75 -13.22 -1.05
C GLN A 6 9.04 -12.40 -0.96
N ARG A 7 9.69 -12.10 -2.09
CA ARG A 7 10.87 -11.21 -2.11
C ARG A 7 10.53 -9.79 -1.65
N LEU A 8 9.33 -9.30 -1.96
CA LEU A 8 8.84 -7.99 -1.52
C LEU A 8 8.54 -7.97 -0.01
N LYS A 9 7.86 -9.02 0.50
CA LYS A 9 7.64 -9.20 1.95
C LYS A 9 8.97 -9.30 2.71
N PHE A 10 9.96 -9.97 2.14
CA PHE A 10 11.31 -10.02 2.69
C PHE A 10 12.03 -8.65 2.64
N ALA A 11 11.88 -7.87 1.57
CA ALA A 11 12.50 -6.54 1.47
C ALA A 11 11.90 -5.50 2.44
N VAL A 12 10.63 -5.68 2.85
CA VAL A 12 9.96 -4.83 3.85
C VAL A 12 10.19 -5.33 5.29
N ALA A 13 10.30 -6.66 5.49
CA ALA A 13 10.42 -7.27 6.82
C ALA A 13 11.87 -7.44 7.32
N THR A 14 12.85 -7.36 6.43
CA THR A 14 14.27 -7.48 6.78
C THR A 14 14.88 -6.10 6.70
N ASP A 15 15.56 -5.66 7.76
CA ASP A 15 16.41 -4.48 7.74
C ASP A 15 17.22 -4.49 6.44
N MET A 16 17.09 -3.39 5.67
CA MET A 16 17.68 -3.24 4.34
C MET A 16 19.20 -3.48 4.32
N ASP A 17 19.84 -3.54 5.48
CA ASP A 17 21.24 -3.91 5.69
C ASP A 17 21.59 -5.31 5.14
N ALA A 18 20.66 -6.27 5.17
CA ALA A 18 20.92 -7.63 4.67
C ALA A 18 20.93 -7.72 3.13
N LEU A 19 20.29 -6.78 2.42
CA LEU A 19 20.32 -6.70 0.95
C LEU A 19 21.52 -5.91 0.43
N LEU A 20 22.19 -5.13 1.28
CA LEU A 20 23.42 -4.39 0.95
C LEU A 20 24.68 -5.27 0.93
N ASP A 21 24.58 -6.53 1.34
CA ASP A 21 25.74 -7.42 1.55
C ASP A 21 26.08 -8.31 0.34
N LYS A 22 25.29 -8.23 -0.75
CA LYS A 22 25.61 -8.89 -2.02
C LYS A 22 26.04 -7.87 -3.05
N LYS A 23 27.35 -7.88 -3.31
CA LYS A 23 28.17 -7.36 -4.42
C LYS A 23 27.50 -7.16 -5.80
N GLU A 24 26.39 -6.44 -5.87
CA GLU A 24 25.90 -5.83 -7.10
C GLU A 24 25.63 -4.36 -6.82
N GLU A 25 26.40 -3.51 -7.50
CA GLU A 25 26.32 -2.05 -7.58
C GLU A 25 24.98 -1.56 -8.16
N LYS A 26 23.84 -1.97 -7.59
CA LYS A 26 22.52 -1.50 -8.02
C LYS A 26 22.08 -0.40 -7.09
N ASN A 27 22.07 0.83 -7.62
CA ASN A 27 21.55 2.02 -6.94
C ASN A 27 20.23 1.66 -6.20
N PRO A 28 20.23 1.65 -4.85
CA PRO A 28 19.08 1.18 -4.07
C PRO A 28 17.84 2.03 -4.31
N ILE A 29 18.01 3.31 -4.68
CA ILE A 29 16.92 4.20 -5.08
C ILE A 29 16.33 3.74 -6.41
N SER A 30 17.15 3.39 -7.39
CA SER A 30 16.67 2.89 -8.68
C SER A 30 15.88 1.58 -8.54
N LEU A 31 16.28 0.70 -7.62
CA LEU A 31 15.55 -0.53 -7.33
C LEU A 31 14.22 -0.23 -6.63
N LEU A 32 14.22 0.64 -5.62
CA LEU A 32 13.00 1.08 -4.93
C LEU A 32 12.00 1.75 -5.90
N ASN A 33 12.49 2.55 -6.84
CA ASN A 33 11.65 3.20 -7.85
C ASN A 33 10.89 2.17 -8.70
N LYS A 34 11.56 1.09 -9.12
CA LYS A 34 10.92 0.00 -9.87
C LYS A 34 9.83 -0.67 -9.04
N TYR A 35 10.13 -0.96 -7.77
CA TYR A 35 9.13 -1.56 -6.87
C TYR A 35 7.92 -0.65 -6.63
N ILE A 36 8.13 0.66 -6.48
CA ILE A 36 7.02 1.62 -6.35
C ILE A 36 6.14 1.57 -7.61
N GLN A 37 6.74 1.62 -8.80
CA GLN A 37 5.98 1.57 -10.06
C GLN A 37 5.19 0.27 -10.24
N GLU A 38 5.80 -0.86 -9.91
CA GLU A 38 5.13 -2.17 -9.95
C GLU A 38 3.97 -2.22 -8.96
N ALA A 39 4.20 -1.79 -7.71
CA ALA A 39 3.18 -1.77 -6.68
C ALA A 39 2.03 -0.80 -7.00
N GLU A 40 2.31 0.35 -7.61
CA GLU A 40 1.28 1.27 -8.12
C GLU A 40 0.40 0.59 -9.16
N LYS A 41 1.00 -0.10 -10.13
CA LYS A 41 0.28 -0.81 -11.19
C LYS A 41 -0.57 -1.96 -10.64
N GLU A 42 -0.02 -2.73 -9.70
CA GLU A 42 -0.75 -3.80 -9.03
C GLU A 42 -1.92 -3.26 -8.21
N THR A 43 -1.71 -2.13 -7.50
CA THR A 43 -2.76 -1.44 -6.74
C THR A 43 -3.87 -0.94 -7.68
N GLU A 44 -3.54 -0.28 -8.79
CA GLU A 44 -4.53 0.16 -9.78
C GLU A 44 -5.34 -1.01 -10.34
N THR A 45 -4.66 -2.13 -10.61
CA THR A 45 -5.30 -3.35 -11.10
C THR A 45 -6.27 -3.93 -10.07
N ALA A 46 -5.87 -3.99 -8.79
CA ALA A 46 -6.74 -4.41 -7.69
C ALA A 46 -7.98 -3.50 -7.58
N GLY A 47 -7.82 -2.19 -7.74
CA GLY A 47 -8.93 -1.23 -7.76
C GLY A 47 -9.96 -1.53 -8.86
N LYS A 48 -9.51 -1.89 -10.07
CA LYS A 48 -10.40 -2.29 -11.18
C LYS A 48 -11.17 -3.58 -10.90
N TRP A 49 -10.54 -4.55 -10.25
CA TRP A 49 -11.22 -5.78 -9.84
C TRP A 49 -12.28 -5.50 -8.77
N LEU A 50 -11.97 -4.63 -7.81
CA LEU A 50 -12.92 -4.20 -6.78
C LEU A 50 -14.13 -3.48 -7.39
N GLU A 51 -13.91 -2.52 -8.29
CA GLU A 51 -14.99 -1.83 -9.01
C GLU A 51 -15.89 -2.81 -9.78
N ARG A 52 -15.28 -3.80 -10.43
CA ARG A 52 -16.02 -4.87 -11.11
C ARG A 52 -16.84 -5.71 -10.13
N GLN A 53 -16.29 -6.05 -8.97
CA GLN A 53 -17.01 -6.78 -7.92
C GLN A 53 -18.22 -5.99 -7.43
N THR A 54 -18.06 -4.69 -7.15
CA THR A 54 -19.17 -3.80 -6.78
C THR A 54 -20.25 -3.75 -7.87
N SER A 55 -19.85 -3.68 -9.15
CA SER A 55 -20.80 -3.69 -10.27
C SER A 55 -21.57 -5.01 -10.37
N LEU A 56 -20.92 -6.14 -10.13
CA LEU A 56 -21.56 -7.46 -10.12
C LEU A 56 -22.52 -7.60 -8.94
N HIS A 57 -22.13 -7.14 -7.75
CA HIS A 57 -23.00 -7.11 -6.57
C HIS A 57 -24.29 -6.33 -6.85
N ALA A 58 -24.18 -5.12 -7.40
CA ALA A 58 -25.35 -4.30 -7.74
C ALA A 58 -26.25 -4.95 -8.79
N LYS A 59 -25.71 -5.78 -9.69
CA LYS A 59 -26.53 -6.56 -10.64
C LYS A 59 -27.27 -7.69 -9.94
N LEU A 60 -26.61 -8.41 -9.03
CA LEU A 60 -27.24 -9.47 -8.25
C LEU A 60 -28.37 -8.93 -7.35
N GLU A 61 -28.20 -7.74 -6.78
CA GLU A 61 -29.26 -7.06 -6.01
C GLU A 61 -30.49 -6.76 -6.89
N LYS A 62 -30.28 -6.29 -8.12
CA LYS A 62 -31.38 -6.04 -9.06
C LYS A 62 -32.10 -7.34 -9.45
N GLU A 63 -31.34 -8.39 -9.78
CA GLU A 63 -31.91 -9.71 -10.09
C GLU A 63 -32.70 -10.27 -8.90
N LEU A 64 -32.23 -10.04 -7.67
CA LEU A 64 -32.95 -10.43 -6.45
C LEU A 64 -34.28 -9.68 -6.32
N GLN A 65 -34.28 -8.37 -6.54
CA GLN A 65 -35.50 -7.55 -6.51
C GLN A 65 -36.50 -8.01 -7.58
N GLU A 66 -36.04 -8.25 -8.80
CA GLU A 66 -36.89 -8.76 -9.89
C GLU A 66 -37.47 -10.14 -9.55
N ALA A 67 -36.64 -11.07 -9.06
CA ALA A 67 -37.08 -12.41 -8.65
C ALA A 67 -38.12 -12.36 -7.52
N GLN A 68 -37.97 -11.44 -6.55
CA GLN A 68 -38.95 -11.22 -5.48
C GLN A 68 -40.29 -10.72 -6.02
N ILE A 69 -40.27 -9.73 -6.94
CA ILE A 69 -41.48 -9.23 -7.59
C ILE A 69 -42.21 -10.36 -8.34
N PHE A 70 -41.48 -11.22 -9.06
CA PHE A 70 -42.06 -12.36 -9.75
C PHE A 70 -42.60 -13.42 -8.78
N LEU A 71 -41.89 -13.69 -7.69
CA LEU A 71 -42.35 -14.61 -6.65
C LEU A 71 -43.69 -14.16 -6.06
N GLU A 72 -43.77 -12.91 -5.61
CA GLU A 72 -45.01 -12.31 -5.06
C GLU A 72 -46.16 -12.39 -6.07
N LYS A 73 -45.89 -12.06 -7.34
CA LYS A 73 -46.86 -12.16 -8.42
C LYS A 73 -47.36 -13.60 -8.61
N ARG A 74 -46.47 -14.59 -8.61
CA ARG A 74 -46.84 -16.01 -8.80
C ARG A 74 -47.60 -16.56 -7.60
N GLN A 75 -47.27 -16.12 -6.38
CA GLN A 75 -48.03 -16.47 -5.17
C GLN A 75 -49.47 -15.98 -5.27
N ALA A 76 -49.68 -14.70 -5.63
CA ALA A 76 -51.03 -14.16 -5.82
C ALA A 76 -51.80 -14.88 -6.94
N GLN A 77 -51.11 -15.30 -8.02
CA GLN A 77 -51.73 -16.07 -9.10
C GLN A 77 -52.11 -17.50 -8.69
N ALA A 78 -51.29 -18.16 -7.87
CA ALA A 78 -51.60 -19.48 -7.32
C ALA A 78 -52.84 -19.41 -6.41
N GLU A 79 -52.89 -18.43 -5.50
CA GLU A 79 -54.05 -18.20 -4.62
C GLU A 79 -55.33 -17.92 -5.42
N LEU A 80 -55.24 -17.08 -6.45
CA LEU A 80 -56.36 -16.77 -7.32
C LEU A 80 -56.87 -18.02 -8.05
N ALA A 81 -55.97 -18.79 -8.69
CA ALA A 81 -56.34 -20.00 -9.41
C ALA A 81 -56.96 -21.06 -8.48
N GLN A 82 -56.41 -21.22 -7.28
CA GLN A 82 -56.96 -22.11 -6.25
C GLN A 82 -58.36 -21.67 -5.83
N SER A 83 -58.58 -20.37 -5.59
CA SER A 83 -59.89 -19.83 -5.22
C SER A 83 -60.94 -19.96 -6.34
N ALA A 84 -60.50 -19.95 -7.60
CA ALA A 84 -61.35 -20.13 -8.78
C ALA A 84 -61.65 -21.61 -9.10
N GLY A 85 -60.99 -22.56 -8.43
CA GLY A 85 -61.12 -24.00 -8.70
C GLY A 85 -60.40 -24.46 -9.97
N GLU A 86 -59.53 -23.63 -10.53
CA GLU A 86 -58.75 -23.94 -11.74
C GLU A 86 -57.47 -24.73 -11.38
N SER A 87 -57.64 -26.03 -11.16
CA SER A 87 -56.58 -26.92 -10.64
C SER A 87 -55.29 -26.90 -11.48
N ASP A 88 -55.40 -26.92 -12.81
CA ASP A 88 -54.24 -26.96 -13.70
C ASP A 88 -53.43 -25.65 -13.61
N LEU A 89 -54.11 -24.51 -13.50
CA LEU A 89 -53.48 -23.20 -13.32
C LEU A 89 -52.85 -23.05 -11.94
N SER A 90 -53.50 -23.58 -10.89
CA SER A 90 -52.95 -23.60 -9.52
C SER A 90 -51.64 -24.37 -9.49
N GLN A 91 -51.63 -25.58 -10.07
CA GLN A 91 -50.44 -26.43 -10.08
C GLN A 91 -49.28 -25.79 -10.86
N PHE A 92 -49.57 -25.16 -11.99
CA PHE A 92 -48.54 -24.43 -12.75
C PHE A 92 -47.99 -23.23 -11.96
N ALA A 93 -48.86 -22.43 -11.34
CA ALA A 93 -48.43 -21.28 -10.55
C ALA A 93 -47.62 -21.71 -9.31
N GLU A 94 -47.97 -22.80 -8.64
CA GLU A 94 -47.21 -23.37 -7.53
C GLU A 94 -45.80 -23.82 -7.94
N GLN A 95 -45.65 -24.41 -9.13
CA GLN A 95 -44.33 -24.77 -9.67
C GLN A 95 -43.47 -23.52 -9.92
N GLU A 96 -44.06 -22.47 -10.48
CA GLU A 96 -43.38 -21.19 -10.66
C GLU A 96 -43.00 -20.54 -9.32
N VAL A 97 -43.89 -20.58 -8.31
CA VAL A 97 -43.57 -20.11 -6.94
C VAL A 97 -42.36 -20.86 -6.39
N ALA A 98 -42.32 -22.18 -6.52
CA ALA A 98 -41.19 -22.99 -6.06
C ALA A 98 -39.88 -22.61 -6.78
N ALA A 99 -39.93 -22.41 -8.10
CA ALA A 99 -38.77 -22.00 -8.90
C ALA A 99 -38.24 -20.61 -8.49
N TYR A 100 -39.12 -19.61 -8.38
CA TYR A 100 -38.73 -18.26 -7.96
C TYR A 100 -38.29 -18.20 -6.49
N SER A 101 -38.88 -19.01 -5.59
CA SER A 101 -38.43 -19.11 -4.20
C SER A 101 -37.00 -19.62 -4.14
N SER A 102 -36.69 -20.72 -4.85
CA SER A 102 -35.32 -21.26 -4.91
C SER A 102 -34.34 -20.24 -5.48
N ARG A 103 -34.74 -19.48 -6.51
CA ARG A 103 -33.92 -18.43 -7.11
C ARG A 103 -33.63 -17.29 -6.13
N VAL A 104 -34.63 -16.84 -5.38
CA VAL A 104 -34.50 -15.80 -4.35
C VAL A 104 -33.54 -16.26 -3.25
N ASP A 105 -33.66 -17.50 -2.79
CA ASP A 105 -32.80 -18.06 -1.74
C ASP A 105 -31.34 -18.16 -2.19
N GLU A 106 -31.09 -18.63 -3.42
CA GLU A 106 -29.75 -18.69 -4.02
C GLU A 106 -29.12 -17.30 -4.16
N LEU A 107 -29.88 -16.32 -4.64
CA LEU A 107 -29.40 -14.94 -4.81
C LEU A 107 -29.09 -14.28 -3.47
N ARG A 108 -29.93 -14.47 -2.44
CA ARG A 108 -29.67 -13.96 -1.09
C ARG A 108 -28.39 -14.54 -0.51
N LYS A 109 -28.23 -15.86 -0.58
CA LYS A 109 -27.01 -16.53 -0.11
C LYS A 109 -25.77 -16.00 -0.82
N THR A 110 -25.83 -15.84 -2.14
CA THR A 110 -24.71 -15.32 -2.94
C THR A 110 -24.35 -13.88 -2.56
N LEU A 111 -25.36 -13.04 -2.31
CA LEU A 111 -25.15 -11.66 -1.87
C LEU A 111 -24.52 -11.59 -0.46
N ASP A 112 -24.98 -12.42 0.47
CA ASP A 112 -24.42 -12.49 1.83
C ASP A 112 -22.95 -12.94 1.81
N GLU A 113 -22.62 -13.94 1.00
CA GLU A 113 -21.23 -14.41 0.81
C GLU A 113 -20.35 -13.31 0.19
N ASN A 114 -20.86 -12.61 -0.83
CA ASN A 114 -20.14 -11.52 -1.49
C ASN A 114 -19.92 -10.31 -0.59
N ALA A 115 -20.85 -10.00 0.32
CA ALA A 115 -20.74 -8.86 1.23
C ALA A 115 -19.52 -8.99 2.15
N ALA A 116 -19.32 -10.17 2.74
CA ALA A 116 -18.17 -10.44 3.61
C ALA A 116 -16.84 -10.35 2.85
N GLU A 117 -16.79 -10.90 1.63
CA GLU A 117 -15.58 -10.85 0.79
C GLU A 117 -15.27 -9.42 0.32
N SER A 118 -16.29 -8.62 0.03
CA SER A 118 -16.12 -7.22 -0.43
C SER A 118 -15.42 -6.36 0.62
N VAL A 119 -15.82 -6.46 1.89
CA VAL A 119 -15.17 -5.73 3.00
C VAL A 119 -13.70 -6.14 3.13
N ALA A 120 -13.39 -7.43 3.01
CA ALA A 120 -12.01 -7.91 3.09
C ALA A 120 -11.14 -7.42 1.91
N LEU A 121 -11.71 -7.35 0.70
CA LEU A 121 -11.03 -6.82 -0.49
C LEU A 121 -10.78 -5.31 -0.36
N GLU A 122 -11.74 -4.54 0.14
CA GLU A 122 -11.59 -3.10 0.39
C GLU A 122 -10.46 -2.79 1.38
N GLN A 123 -10.42 -3.52 2.52
CA GLN A 123 -9.36 -3.35 3.52
C GLN A 123 -7.98 -3.62 2.92
N ARG A 124 -7.83 -4.72 2.16
CA ARG A 124 -6.56 -5.06 1.50
C ARG A 124 -6.16 -4.04 0.45
N TYR A 125 -7.12 -3.49 -0.29
CA TYR A 125 -6.85 -2.45 -1.28
C TYR A 125 -6.33 -1.16 -0.62
N GLU A 126 -6.93 -0.74 0.50
CA GLU A 126 -6.43 0.41 1.26
C GLU A 126 -5.05 0.14 1.88
N GLU A 127 -4.80 -1.07 2.39
CA GLU A 127 -3.45 -1.47 2.83
C GLU A 127 -2.42 -1.36 1.71
N MET A 128 -2.73 -1.79 0.49
CA MET A 128 -1.85 -1.64 -0.67
C MET A 128 -1.53 -0.16 -0.96
N LYS A 129 -2.54 0.72 -0.93
CA LYS A 129 -2.34 2.17 -1.11
C LYS A 129 -1.43 2.77 -0.05
N HIS A 130 -1.61 2.38 1.21
CA HIS A 130 -0.73 2.81 2.31
C HIS A 130 0.71 2.34 2.08
N LYS A 131 0.92 1.07 1.71
CA LYS A 131 2.26 0.54 1.43
C LYS A 131 2.96 1.27 0.28
N VAL A 132 2.24 1.60 -0.79
CA VAL A 132 2.78 2.43 -1.88
C VAL A 132 3.21 3.80 -1.37
N LYS A 133 2.40 4.44 -0.53
CA LYS A 133 2.72 5.76 0.06
C LYS A 133 3.95 5.68 0.97
N ASP A 134 4.04 4.66 1.82
CA ASP A 134 5.18 4.43 2.71
C ASP A 134 6.49 4.26 1.92
N MET A 135 6.44 3.49 0.82
CA MET A 135 7.60 3.32 -0.06
C MET A 135 8.04 4.64 -0.70
N LYS A 136 7.11 5.51 -1.11
CA LYS A 136 7.44 6.86 -1.63
C LYS A 136 8.05 7.76 -0.57
N VAL A 137 7.58 7.71 0.67
CA VAL A 137 8.21 8.42 1.78
C VAL A 137 9.64 7.92 1.99
N ARG A 138 9.84 6.60 1.97
CA ARG A 138 11.17 5.99 2.08
C ARG A 138 12.11 6.39 0.94
N GLN A 139 11.59 6.48 -0.28
CA GLN A 139 12.32 6.96 -1.45
C GLN A 139 12.85 8.39 -1.24
N LEU A 140 12.00 9.30 -0.76
CA LEU A 140 12.41 10.67 -0.44
C LEU A 140 13.48 10.73 0.66
N GLN A 141 13.35 9.91 1.70
CA GLN A 141 14.35 9.81 2.76
C GLN A 141 15.72 9.36 2.22
N LEU A 142 15.74 8.34 1.35
CA LEU A 142 16.98 7.83 0.75
C LEU A 142 17.65 8.87 -0.16
N MET A 143 16.86 9.56 -1.00
CA MET A 143 17.35 10.65 -1.84
C MET A 143 17.93 11.79 -0.99
N GLY A 144 17.28 12.12 0.14
CA GLY A 144 17.77 13.11 1.09
C GLY A 144 19.11 12.71 1.73
N LYS A 145 19.24 11.46 2.19
CA LYS A 145 20.49 10.90 2.77
C LYS A 145 21.62 10.90 1.74
N GLU A 146 21.33 10.51 0.50
CA GLU A 146 22.29 10.53 -0.61
C GLU A 146 22.78 11.97 -0.90
N ASN A 147 21.85 12.92 -1.02
CA ASN A 147 22.19 14.32 -1.28
C ASN A 147 23.05 14.93 -0.17
N ALA A 148 22.67 14.71 1.09
CA ALA A 148 23.44 15.19 2.24
C ALA A 148 24.87 14.61 2.24
N THR A 149 25.01 13.31 1.99
CA THR A 149 26.31 12.63 1.95
C THR A 149 27.19 13.18 0.82
N ARG A 150 26.63 13.38 -0.37
CA ARG A 150 27.36 14.00 -1.50
C ARG A 150 27.77 15.44 -1.20
N ALA A 151 26.88 16.23 -0.59
CA ALA A 151 27.17 17.60 -0.21
C ALA A 151 28.32 17.67 0.80
N HIS A 152 28.29 16.86 1.86
CA HIS A 152 29.38 16.74 2.82
C HIS A 152 30.71 16.40 2.14
N TYR A 153 30.72 15.39 1.26
CA TYR A 153 31.93 15.02 0.52
C TYR A 153 32.50 16.18 -0.32
N GLN A 154 31.66 16.92 -1.04
CA GLN A 154 32.12 18.06 -1.85
C GLN A 154 32.63 19.22 -0.99
N MET A 155 31.99 19.47 0.15
CA MET A 155 32.44 20.50 1.10
C MET A 155 33.77 20.11 1.73
N ASP A 156 33.92 18.87 2.21
CA ASP A 156 35.15 18.36 2.81
C ASP A 156 36.33 18.41 1.84
N LYS A 157 36.09 18.15 0.54
CA LYS A 157 37.11 18.28 -0.53
C LYS A 157 37.68 19.70 -0.62
N ILE A 158 36.89 20.73 -0.36
CA ILE A 158 37.32 22.13 -0.41
C ILE A 158 37.89 22.59 0.93
N LEU A 159 37.25 22.21 2.04
CA LEU A 159 37.58 22.67 3.39
C LEU A 159 38.75 21.89 4.02
N SER A 160 39.04 20.68 3.54
CA SER A 160 40.07 19.80 4.11
C SER A 160 40.74 18.95 3.03
N PRO A 161 41.43 19.59 2.05
CA PRO A 161 42.01 18.90 0.92
C PRO A 161 43.07 17.86 1.32
N GLU A 162 43.83 18.05 2.41
CA GLU A 162 44.81 17.06 2.87
C GLU A 162 44.16 15.75 3.36
N LEU A 163 43.00 15.82 4.04
CA LEU A 163 42.26 14.65 4.54
C LEU A 163 41.63 13.82 3.42
N VAL A 164 41.33 14.47 2.28
CA VAL A 164 40.80 13.81 1.09
C VAL A 164 41.96 13.23 0.26
N ALA A 165 43.09 13.94 0.13
CA ALA A 165 44.28 13.45 -0.57
C ALA A 165 44.85 12.14 0.03
N GLU A 166 44.80 11.97 1.34
CA GLU A 166 45.27 10.76 2.04
C GLU A 166 44.34 9.54 1.84
N ARG A 167 43.10 9.74 1.33
CA ARG A 167 42.08 8.70 1.12
C ARG A 167 41.69 8.45 -0.34
N ILE A 168 42.26 9.19 -1.30
CA ILE A 168 42.02 8.98 -2.73
C ILE A 168 42.87 7.79 -3.20
N GLY A 169 42.31 6.58 -3.15
CA GLY A 169 42.87 5.40 -3.82
C GLY A 169 42.05 4.93 -5.02
N SER A 170 40.72 4.93 -4.91
CA SER A 170 39.82 4.40 -5.95
C SER A 170 38.38 4.89 -5.77
N PHE A 171 37.57 4.80 -6.84
CA PHE A 171 36.11 4.99 -6.79
C PHE A 171 35.42 4.06 -5.76
N ASP A 172 35.99 2.87 -5.52
CA ASP A 172 35.56 1.94 -4.46
C ASP A 172 35.67 2.54 -3.05
N ASP A 173 36.63 3.44 -2.83
CA ASP A 173 36.82 4.09 -1.53
C ASP A 173 35.73 5.12 -1.26
N MET A 174 35.17 5.73 -2.31
CA MET A 174 34.02 6.63 -2.21
C MET A 174 32.74 5.87 -1.83
N ALA A 175 32.49 4.72 -2.46
CA ALA A 175 31.35 3.88 -2.11
C ALA A 175 31.43 3.37 -0.66
N SER A 176 32.64 2.96 -0.23
CA SER A 176 32.95 2.54 1.14
C SER A 176 32.81 3.69 2.14
N TYR A 177 33.25 4.90 1.77
CA TYR A 177 33.10 6.11 2.58
C TYR A 177 31.62 6.50 2.76
N ILE A 178 30.84 6.52 1.68
CA ILE A 178 29.39 6.78 1.71
C ILE A 178 28.66 5.77 2.61
N LYS A 179 29.02 4.47 2.52
CA LYS A 179 28.48 3.42 3.39
C LYS A 179 28.85 3.65 4.87
N SER A 180 30.10 4.00 5.15
CA SER A 180 30.57 4.28 6.52
C SER A 180 29.97 5.56 7.13
N LEU A 181 29.70 6.59 6.32
CA LEU A 181 28.96 7.78 6.77
C LEU A 181 27.51 7.43 7.07
N GLY A 182 26.88 6.59 6.23
CA GLY A 182 25.51 6.12 6.46
C GLY A 182 25.33 5.54 7.87
N ASN A 183 26.28 4.72 8.31
CA ASN A 183 26.27 4.06 9.63
C ASN A 183 26.67 5.02 10.77
N LYS A 184 27.67 5.89 10.56
CA LYS A 184 28.09 6.88 11.58
C LYS A 184 27.05 7.99 11.79
N VAL A 185 26.23 8.28 10.79
CA VAL A 185 25.12 9.24 10.88
C VAL A 185 23.99 8.67 11.72
N GLU A 186 23.71 7.35 11.63
CA GLU A 186 22.84 6.63 12.57
C GLU A 186 23.35 6.80 14.03
N GLU A 187 24.66 6.68 14.25
CA GLU A 187 25.30 6.80 15.57
C GLU A 187 25.41 8.26 16.08
N ARG A 188 25.40 9.27 15.19
CA ARG A 188 25.55 10.70 15.53
C ARG A 188 24.26 11.51 15.52
N HIS A 189 23.10 10.86 15.40
CA HIS A 189 21.80 11.54 15.40
C HIS A 189 21.14 11.71 16.77
N GLU A 190 21.87 11.53 17.88
CA GLU A 190 21.39 11.98 19.19
C GLU A 190 21.64 13.47 19.49
N ARG A 191 22.26 14.24 18.58
CA ARG A 191 22.32 15.70 18.76
C ARG A 191 21.64 16.46 17.63
N SER A 192 20.47 16.97 17.94
CA SER A 192 19.58 17.66 17.01
C SER A 192 20.19 18.99 16.57
N THR A 193 19.94 19.40 15.32
CA THR A 193 20.19 20.77 14.84
C THR A 193 19.50 21.82 15.70
N MET A 194 18.46 21.43 16.45
CA MET A 194 17.80 22.25 17.47
C MET A 194 18.71 22.54 18.67
N GLU A 195 19.45 21.55 19.19
CA GLU A 195 20.35 21.73 20.34
C GLU A 195 21.53 22.65 20.01
N ARG A 196 22.10 22.53 18.81
CA ARG A 196 23.15 23.47 18.36
C ARG A 196 22.64 24.90 18.22
N ARG A 197 21.37 25.07 17.81
CA ARG A 197 20.73 26.39 17.73
C ARG A 197 20.45 26.96 19.12
N LEU A 198 20.05 26.13 20.08
CA LEU A 198 19.85 26.54 21.47
C LEU A 198 21.17 26.92 22.16
N GLU A 199 22.24 26.12 22.01
CA GLU A 199 23.57 26.47 22.54
C GLU A 199 24.14 27.76 21.93
N ALA A 200 23.92 27.98 20.63
CA ALA A 200 24.34 29.22 19.97
C ALA A 200 23.56 30.45 20.51
N LEU A 201 22.28 30.29 20.84
CA LEU A 201 21.46 31.32 21.47
C LEU A 201 21.87 31.55 22.93
N GLU A 202 22.20 30.51 23.68
CA GLU A 202 22.73 30.62 25.06
C GLU A 202 24.07 31.35 25.08
N LYS A 203 25.02 31.00 24.19
CA LYS A 203 26.31 31.69 24.09
C LYS A 203 26.17 33.16 23.67
N ASN A 204 25.25 33.47 22.77
CA ASN A 204 25.01 34.85 22.33
C ASN A 204 24.25 35.68 23.38
N SER A 205 23.35 35.07 24.15
CA SER A 205 22.64 35.74 25.26
C SER A 205 23.53 35.96 26.50
N ALA A 206 24.52 35.08 26.73
CA ALA A 206 25.54 35.29 27.76
C ALA A 206 26.45 36.48 27.42
N LYS A 207 26.88 36.61 26.16
CA LYS A 207 27.69 37.74 25.69
C LYS A 207 26.97 39.09 25.72
N SER A 208 25.64 39.12 25.56
CA SER A 208 24.87 40.36 25.63
C SER A 208 24.54 40.81 27.06
N LYS A 209 24.69 39.94 28.06
CA LYS A 209 24.56 40.31 29.48
C LYS A 209 25.84 40.84 30.12
N GLU A 210 27.00 40.67 29.49
CA GLU A 210 28.29 41.24 29.94
C GLU A 210 28.56 42.65 29.37
N ILE A 211 27.68 43.17 28.51
CA ILE A 211 27.77 44.52 27.94
C ILE A 211 26.53 45.33 28.37
N VAL A 212 26.38 45.53 29.67
CA VAL A 212 25.58 46.60 30.30
C VAL A 212 26.35 47.11 31.50
#